data_AF-A0A8S1ASB0-F1
#
_entry.id   AF-A0A8S1ASB0-F1
#
_cell.length_a   1.000
_cell.length_b   1.000
_cell.length_c   1.000
_cell.angle_alpha   90.00
_cell.angle_beta   90.00
_cell.angle_gamma   90.00
#
_symmetry.space_group_name_H-M   'P 1'
#
loop_
_entity.id
_entity.type
_entity.pdbx_description
1 polymer ?
#
loop_
_entity_poly.entity_id
_entity_poly.type
_entity_poly.pdbx_seq_one_letter_code
_entity_poly.pdbx_strand_id
1 'polypeptide(L)'
;MWCWRRLLNISCIAFRTNNFILKELHVRNRLPSIVQLRILKFFGHISKKQDSMEKLVVGGRVKGTRPRGRSPNRWIDLIKATTESTEVQCVRNAQSRQKWRDVARRAAALKLSATLPINSHDHSGKRVRLIIII
;
A
#
# COMPACT_ATOMS: atom_id res chain seq x y z
N MET A 1 -7.50 -8.62 10.89
CA MET A 1 -8.60 -9.63 10.88
C MET A 1 -9.25 -9.80 12.25
N TRP A 2 -8.48 -9.77 13.34
CA TRP A 2 -8.99 -9.94 14.71
C TRP A 2 -10.15 -9.00 15.07
N CYS A 3 -10.00 -7.69 14.83
CA CYS A 3 -11.06 -6.70 15.10
C CYS A 3 -12.38 -7.04 14.38
N TRP A 4 -12.32 -7.41 13.09
CA TRP A 4 -13.50 -7.79 12.30
C TRP A 4 -14.19 -9.06 12.81
N ARG A 5 -13.42 -10.07 13.24
CA ARG A 5 -13.98 -11.31 13.81
C ARG A 5 -14.67 -11.08 15.14
N ARG A 6 -14.14 -10.16 15.95
CA ARG A 6 -14.73 -9.77 17.24
C ARG A 6 -15.99 -8.93 17.04
N LEU A 7 -16.00 -8.02 16.07
CA LEU A 7 -17.19 -7.21 15.73
C LEU A 7 -18.36 -8.07 15.21
N LEU A 8 -18.06 -9.08 14.40
CA LEU A 8 -19.04 -9.97 13.79
C LEU A 8 -19.39 -11.20 14.65
N ASN A 9 -18.85 -11.31 15.87
CA ASN A 9 -19.01 -12.47 16.76
C ASN A 9 -18.78 -13.82 16.04
N ILE A 10 -17.80 -13.88 15.14
CA ILE A 10 -17.52 -15.10 14.39
C ILE A 10 -16.78 -16.07 15.31
N SER A 11 -17.44 -17.18 15.65
CA SER A 11 -16.81 -18.25 16.41
C SER A 11 -15.59 -18.78 15.65
N CYS A 12 -14.51 -19.08 16.37
CA CYS A 12 -13.32 -19.70 15.77
C CYS A 12 -13.66 -21.04 15.07
N ILE A 13 -14.74 -21.67 15.54
CA ILE A 13 -15.32 -22.93 15.05
C ILE A 13 -16.01 -22.77 13.69
N ALA A 14 -16.46 -21.57 13.32
CA ALA A 14 -17.15 -21.35 12.04
C ALA A 14 -16.23 -21.49 10.80
N PHE A 15 -14.92 -21.68 10.99
CA PHE A 15 -13.90 -21.89 9.93
C PHE A 15 -14.04 -20.95 8.72
N ARG A 16 -14.54 -19.73 8.92
CA ARG A 16 -14.74 -18.76 7.83
C ARG A 16 -13.39 -18.21 7.37
N THR A 17 -13.16 -18.29 6.06
CA THR A 17 -11.95 -17.73 5.43
C THR A 17 -11.94 -16.21 5.54
N ASN A 18 -10.75 -15.64 5.68
CA ASN A 18 -10.59 -14.18 5.83
C ASN A 18 -11.19 -13.43 4.63
N ASN A 19 -11.10 -13.97 3.42
CA ASN A 19 -11.68 -13.37 2.23
C ASN A 19 -13.22 -13.33 2.25
N PHE A 20 -13.87 -14.34 2.83
CA PHE A 20 -15.33 -14.37 2.97
C PHE A 20 -15.82 -13.26 3.90
N ILE A 21 -15.18 -13.14 5.08
CA ILE A 21 -15.49 -12.09 6.07
C ILE A 21 -15.37 -10.69 5.46
N LEU A 22 -14.39 -10.50 4.58
CA LEU A 22 -14.14 -9.22 3.93
C LEU A 22 -15.12 -8.89 2.80
N LYS A 23 -15.63 -9.91 2.10
CA LYS A 23 -16.70 -9.76 1.10
C LYS A 23 -18.01 -9.37 1.78
N GLU A 24 -18.34 -10.04 2.89
CA GLU A 24 -19.54 -9.78 3.69
C GLU A 24 -19.60 -8.34 4.22
N LEU A 25 -18.46 -7.83 4.70
CA LEU A 25 -18.35 -6.46 5.21
C LEU A 25 -18.33 -5.38 4.11
N HIS A 26 -18.35 -5.77 2.83
CA HIS A 26 -18.25 -4.86 1.67
C HIS A 26 -17.15 -3.78 1.84
N VAL A 27 -15.98 -4.11 2.40
CA VAL A 27 -14.93 -3.13 2.68
C VAL A 27 -14.28 -2.67 1.37
N ARG A 28 -14.82 -1.61 0.77
CA ARG A 28 -14.35 -1.03 -0.50
C ARG A 28 -12.98 -0.39 -0.37
N ASN A 29 -12.68 0.24 0.77
CA ASN A 29 -11.44 0.99 0.99
C ASN A 29 -10.65 0.42 2.17
N ARG A 30 -9.48 -0.14 1.87
CA ARG A 30 -8.52 -0.62 2.87
C ARG A 30 -7.73 0.54 3.45
N LEU A 31 -7.50 0.52 4.76
CA LEU A 31 -6.67 1.52 5.45
C LEU A 31 -5.26 1.68 4.81
N PRO A 32 -4.52 0.60 4.46
CA PRO A 32 -3.25 0.73 3.74
C PRO A 32 -3.35 1.49 2.42
N SER A 33 -4.44 1.30 1.67
CA SER A 33 -4.67 1.99 0.38
C SER A 33 -4.95 3.48 0.60
N ILE A 34 -5.72 3.82 1.63
CA ILE A 34 -5.98 5.22 2.01
C ILE A 34 -4.69 5.92 2.43
N VAL A 35 -3.89 5.26 3.28
CA VAL A 35 -2.61 5.82 3.78
C VAL A 35 -1.66 6.09 2.61
N GLN A 36 -1.55 5.16 1.66
CA GLN A 36 -0.69 5.36 0.50
C GLN A 36 -1.18 6.46 -0.44
N LEU A 37 -2.49 6.55 -0.66
CA LEU A 37 -3.06 7.67 -1.42
C LEU A 37 -2.76 9.02 -0.76
N ARG A 38 -2.83 9.11 0.57
CA ARG A 38 -2.44 10.34 1.31
C ARG A 38 -0.97 10.65 1.13
N ILE A 39 -0.11 9.63 1.22
CA ILE A 39 1.32 9.75 0.98
C ILE A 39 1.63 10.28 -0.43
N LEU A 40 1.02 9.71 -1.46
CA LEU A 40 1.21 10.17 -2.85
C LEU A 40 0.66 11.58 -3.07
N LYS A 41 -0.48 11.92 -2.47
CA LYS A 41 -1.02 13.30 -2.51
C LYS A 41 -0.05 14.30 -1.89
N PHE A 42 0.53 13.95 -0.74
CA PHE A 42 1.46 14.82 -0.04
C PHE A 42 2.78 14.98 -0.82
N PHE A 43 3.31 13.90 -1.41
CA PHE A 43 4.49 13.99 -2.28
C PHE A 43 4.26 14.89 -3.50
N GLY A 44 3.10 14.77 -4.16
CA GLY A 44 2.73 15.63 -5.28
C GLY A 44 2.53 17.09 -4.89
N HIS A 45 2.13 17.35 -3.64
CA HIS A 45 2.06 18.71 -3.10
C HIS A 45 3.45 19.31 -2.89
N ILE A 46 4.34 18.57 -2.22
CA ILE A 46 5.71 19.03 -1.91
C ILE A 46 6.54 19.21 -3.18
N SER A 47 6.43 18.29 -4.14
CA SER A 47 7.23 18.32 -5.38
C SER A 47 7.02 19.57 -6.22
N LYS A 48 5.85 20.23 -6.07
CA LYS A 48 5.48 21.46 -6.79
C LYS A 48 6.00 22.73 -6.14
N LYS A 49 6.25 22.73 -4.84
CA LYS A 49 6.81 23.90 -4.18
C LYS A 49 8.28 24.04 -4.60
N GLN A 50 8.66 25.26 -4.96
CA GLN A 50 10.05 25.65 -5.14
C GLN A 50 10.66 25.86 -3.74
N ASP A 51 11.84 25.31 -3.50
CA ASP A 51 12.70 25.53 -2.31
C ASP A 51 12.03 25.46 -0.92
N SER A 52 11.10 24.52 -0.77
CA SER A 52 10.49 24.23 0.53
C SER A 52 11.35 23.27 1.36
N MET A 53 11.48 23.52 2.67
CA MET A 53 12.23 22.65 3.59
C MET A 53 11.72 21.21 3.54
N GLU A 54 10.41 21.02 3.39
CA GLU A 54 9.78 19.71 3.27
C GLU A 54 10.33 18.93 2.07
N LYS A 55 10.58 19.60 0.94
CA LYS A 55 11.18 18.96 -0.25
C LYS A 55 12.60 18.50 0.01
N LEU A 56 13.37 19.27 0.78
CA LEU A 56 14.73 18.91 1.17
C LEU A 56 14.74 17.76 2.19
N VAL A 57 13.85 17.76 3.18
CA VAL A 57 13.75 16.68 4.17
C VAL A 57 13.29 15.37 3.52
N VAL A 58 12.31 15.45 2.62
CA VAL A 58 11.74 14.26 1.97
C VAL A 58 12.64 13.71 0.88
N GLY A 59 13.25 14.59 0.09
CA GLY A 59 14.26 14.28 -0.92
C GLY A 59 15.64 13.94 -0.34
N GLY A 60 15.86 14.28 0.93
CA GLY A 60 17.15 14.20 1.59
C GLY A 60 17.64 12.77 1.72
N ARG A 61 18.70 12.43 0.99
CA ARG A 61 19.40 11.15 1.14
C ARG A 61 20.63 11.36 2.01
N VAL A 62 20.47 11.15 3.32
CA VAL A 62 21.62 11.05 4.22
C VAL A 62 22.39 9.77 3.85
N LYS A 63 23.69 9.92 3.57
CA LYS A 63 24.62 8.81 3.29
C LYS A 63 24.82 8.01 4.57
N GLY A 64 24.81 6.68 4.47
CA GLY A 64 25.03 5.77 5.59
C GLY A 64 23.90 4.74 5.78
N THR A 65 24.25 3.68 6.51
CA THR A 65 23.34 2.59 6.89
C THR A 65 22.47 3.04 8.07
N ARG A 66 21.17 2.74 8.04
CA ARG A 66 20.30 3.04 9.18
C ARG A 66 20.61 2.14 10.37
N PRO A 67 20.58 2.66 11.61
CA PRO A 67 20.77 1.85 12.80
C PRO A 67 19.65 0.81 12.93
N ARG A 68 19.95 -0.31 13.58
CA ARG A 68 18.95 -1.32 13.96
C ARG A 68 17.84 -0.67 14.79
N GLY A 69 16.60 -1.12 14.59
CA GLY A 69 15.41 -0.62 15.29
C GLY A 69 14.66 0.53 14.58
N ARG A 70 15.25 1.18 13.57
CA ARG A 70 14.52 2.11 12.69
C ARG A 70 14.01 1.38 11.45
N SER A 71 12.89 1.86 10.89
CA SER A 71 12.37 1.28 9.65
C SER A 71 13.44 1.32 8.54
N PRO A 72 13.65 0.22 7.80
CA PRO A 72 14.62 0.21 6.71
C PRO A 72 14.16 1.11 5.55
N ASN A 73 12.84 1.18 5.32
CA ASN A 73 12.27 1.95 4.23
C ASN A 73 12.30 3.45 4.52
N ARG A 74 12.86 4.22 3.59
CA ARG A 74 12.65 5.67 3.54
C ARG A 74 11.31 5.96 2.89
N TRP A 75 10.82 7.16 3.11
CA TRP A 75 9.57 7.58 2.48
C TRP A 75 9.68 7.60 0.95
N ILE A 76 10.83 8.02 0.38
CA ILE A 76 11.12 7.88 -1.05
C ILE A 76 11.02 6.41 -1.51
N ASP A 77 11.51 5.46 -0.71
CA ASP A 77 11.51 4.04 -1.09
C ASP A 77 10.08 3.51 -1.15
N LEU A 78 9.19 3.98 -0.26
CA LEU A 78 7.75 3.68 -0.34
C LEU A 78 7.12 4.24 -1.61
N ILE A 79 7.51 5.45 -2.04
CA ILE A 79 7.00 6.07 -3.28
C ILE A 79 7.49 5.30 -4.51
N LYS A 80 8.76 4.90 -4.54
CA LYS A 80 9.35 4.05 -5.58
C LYS A 80 8.61 2.71 -5.67
N ALA A 81 8.41 2.04 -4.53
CA ALA A 81 7.70 0.77 -4.46
C ALA A 81 6.23 0.87 -4.89
N THR A 82 5.58 2.01 -4.65
CA THR A 82 4.16 2.21 -4.97
C THR A 82 3.96 2.68 -6.42
N THR A 83 4.95 3.34 -7.01
CA THR A 83 4.87 3.95 -8.34
C THR A 83 5.61 3.15 -9.40
N GLU A 84 6.41 2.15 -9.00
CA GLU A 84 7.29 1.34 -9.86
C GLU A 84 8.16 2.23 -10.77
N SER A 85 8.58 3.37 -10.25
CA SER A 85 9.27 4.42 -11.01
C SER A 85 10.43 4.99 -10.22
N THR A 86 11.38 5.59 -10.93
CA THR A 86 12.50 6.31 -10.29
C THR A 86 12.02 7.61 -9.64
N GLU A 87 12.78 8.08 -8.66
CA GLU A 87 12.52 9.32 -7.94
C GLU A 87 12.46 10.54 -8.87
N VAL A 88 13.41 10.62 -9.80
CA VAL A 88 13.48 11.69 -10.81
C VAL A 88 12.21 11.70 -11.65
N GLN A 89 11.74 10.53 -12.08
CA GLN A 89 10.51 10.42 -12.85
C GLN A 89 9.27 10.78 -12.03
N CYS A 90 9.24 10.42 -10.74
CA CYS A 90 8.17 10.81 -9.83
C CYS A 90 8.10 12.34 -9.66
N VAL A 91 9.24 13.01 -9.46
CA VAL A 91 9.32 14.47 -9.35
C VAL A 91 8.89 15.15 -10.65
N ARG A 92 9.37 14.66 -11.81
CA ARG A 92 8.96 15.18 -13.14
C ARG A 92 7.46 15.03 -13.38
N ASN A 93 6.90 13.86 -13.07
CA ASN A 93 5.46 13.61 -13.20
C ASN A 93 4.64 14.44 -12.21
N ALA A 94 5.16 14.71 -11.01
CA ALA A 94 4.50 15.51 -10.00
C ALA A 94 4.35 17.00 -10.38
N GLN A 95 5.17 17.51 -11.30
CA GLN A 95 5.04 18.87 -11.83
C GLN A 95 3.68 19.08 -12.52
N SER A 96 3.22 18.09 -13.27
CA SER A 96 1.89 18.12 -13.88
C SER A 96 0.84 17.53 -12.93
N ARG A 97 -0.17 18.34 -12.57
CA ARG A 97 -1.29 17.88 -11.72
C ARG A 97 -2.01 16.68 -12.33
N GLN A 98 -2.21 16.68 -13.65
CA GLN A 98 -2.93 15.60 -14.32
C GLN A 98 -2.12 14.31 -14.32
N LYS A 99 -0.86 14.37 -14.76
CA LYS A 99 0.04 13.20 -14.77
C LYS A 99 0.17 12.58 -13.38
N TRP A 100 0.30 13.39 -12.34
CA TRP A 100 0.39 12.87 -10.97
C TRP A 100 -0.92 12.23 -10.47
N ARG A 101 -2.09 12.77 -10.85
CA ARG A 101 -3.38 12.15 -10.52
C ARG A 101 -3.53 10.80 -11.22
N ASP A 102 -3.02 10.66 -12.43
CA ASP A 102 -3.08 9.39 -13.18
C ASP A 102 -2.14 8.35 -12.56
N VAL A 103 -0.93 8.77 -12.18
CA VAL A 103 0.01 7.93 -11.41
C VAL A 103 -0.62 7.44 -10.10
N ALA A 104 -1.20 8.33 -9.31
CA ALA A 104 -1.81 7.97 -8.02
C ALA A 104 -3.03 7.06 -8.19
N ARG A 105 -3.83 7.25 -9.25
CA ARG A 105 -4.94 6.35 -9.60
C ARG A 105 -4.43 4.97 -9.99
N ARG A 106 -3.41 4.89 -10.84
CA ARG A 106 -2.79 3.61 -11.24
C ARG A 106 -2.21 2.85 -10.04
N ALA A 107 -1.50 3.55 -9.16
CA ALA A 107 -0.95 2.96 -7.94
C ALA A 107 -2.05 2.43 -6.99
N ALA A 108 -3.18 3.14 -6.87
CA ALA A 108 -4.32 2.67 -6.09
C ALA A 108 -5.00 1.44 -6.74
N ALA A 109 -5.11 1.42 -8.07
CA ALA A 109 -5.69 0.31 -8.82
C ALA A 109 -4.84 -0.97 -8.74
N LEU A 110 -3.51 -0.84 -8.89
CA LEU A 110 -2.55 -1.94 -8.74
C LEU A 110 -2.64 -2.61 -7.37
N LYS A 111 -2.92 -1.83 -6.32
CA LYS A 111 -3.04 -2.39 -4.97
C LYS A 111 -4.39 -3.03 -4.70
N LEU A 112 -5.46 -2.53 -5.33
CA LEU A 112 -6.76 -3.17 -5.28
C LEU A 112 -6.74 -4.52 -6.01
N SER A 113 -6.08 -4.62 -7.17
CA SER A 113 -5.90 -5.87 -7.90
C SER A 113 -4.96 -6.85 -7.18
N ALA A 114 -3.90 -6.39 -6.52
CA ALA A 114 -3.02 -7.25 -5.72
C ALA A 114 -3.69 -7.81 -4.43
N THR A 115 -4.74 -7.15 -3.93
CA THR A 115 -5.49 -7.61 -2.74
C THR A 115 -6.67 -8.53 -3.06
N LEU A 116 -7.03 -8.68 -4.34
CA LEU A 116 -7.96 -9.69 -4.80
C LEU A 116 -7.11 -10.77 -5.47
N PRO A 117 -6.99 -11.98 -4.92
CA PRO A 117 -6.39 -13.07 -5.67
C PRO A 117 -7.27 -13.30 -6.90
N ILE A 118 -6.74 -12.90 -8.06
CA ILE A 118 -7.22 -13.38 -9.35
C ILE A 118 -6.81 -14.86 -9.40
N ASN A 119 -7.84 -15.71 -9.35
CA ASN A 119 -7.90 -17.14 -9.67
C ASN A 119 -7.59 -18.18 -8.57
N SER A 120 -8.64 -18.90 -8.17
CA SER A 120 -8.76 -20.37 -8.34
C SER A 120 -10.19 -20.80 -8.01
N HIS A 121 -11.04 -20.88 -9.04
CA HIS A 121 -12.00 -21.98 -9.06
C HIS A 121 -11.18 -23.20 -9.47
N ASP A 122 -10.65 -23.93 -8.49
CA ASP A 122 -10.33 -25.34 -8.67
C ASP A 122 -11.22 -26.11 -7.69
N HIS A 123 -12.20 -26.80 -8.25
CA HIS A 123 -12.97 -27.82 -7.55
C HIS A 123 -12.10 -29.08 -7.43
N SER A 124 -11.06 -29.03 -6.61
CA SER A 124 -10.36 -30.24 -6.21
C SER A 124 -9.88 -30.12 -4.77
N GLY A 125 -10.47 -30.94 -3.91
CA GLY A 125 -10.21 -30.97 -2.47
C GLY A 125 -8.82 -31.50 -2.15
N LYS A 126 -7.77 -30.68 -2.29
CA LYS A 126 -6.42 -31.02 -1.83
C LYS A 126 -5.82 -29.93 -0.94
N ARG A 127 -5.49 -30.37 0.27
CA ARG A 127 -4.94 -29.63 1.41
C ARG A 127 -3.64 -28.92 1.03
N VAL A 128 -3.55 -27.61 1.27
CA VAL A 128 -2.25 -26.93 1.39
C VAL A 128 -2.17 -26.31 2.78
N ARG A 129 -1.38 -26.95 3.66
CA ARG A 129 -1.00 -26.42 4.98
C ARG A 129 -0.05 -25.24 4.74
N LEU A 130 -0.54 -24.01 4.84
CA LEU A 130 0.33 -22.84 4.95
C LEU A 130 0.83 -22.72 6.39
N ILE A 131 2.09 -23.08 6.58
CA ILE A 131 2.88 -22.83 7.79
C ILE A 131 3.03 -21.31 7.92
N ILE A 132 2.43 -20.75 8.96
CA ILE A 132 2.66 -19.36 9.38
C ILE A 132 4.00 -19.36 10.12
N ILE A 133 5.03 -18.75 9.54
CA ILE A 133 6.24 -18.35 10.27
C ILE A 133 6.01 -16.92 10.78
N ILE A 134 6.33 -16.75 12.06
CA ILE A 134 6.29 -15.53 12.89
C ILE A 134 7.05 -14.38 12.25
#